data_AF-A0A4U2Y068-F1
#
_entry.id   AF-A0A4U2Y068-F1
#
_cell.length_a   1.000
_cell.length_b   1.000
_cell.length_c   1.000
_cell.angle_alpha   90.00
_cell.angle_beta   90.00
_cell.angle_gamma   90.00
#
_symmetry.space_group_name_H-M   'P 1'
#
loop_
_entity.id
_entity.type
_entity.pdbx_description
1 polymer ?
#
loop_
_entity_poly.entity_id
_entity_poly.type
_entity_poly.pdbx_seq_one_letter_code
_entity_poly.pdbx_strand_id
1 'polypeptide(L)'
;MDDQQFDKRMALLKKSYDRMELQLNPDNVFKQIEEEKTKALPKQLITAQQKHAVKWQKPAVWIASVASVLLVGLLVSFYTLNQQENTHSEVTQDVPVEKAVEEEIADYLTKKFNSKKEDIRKELKVTKDELEAFDFIKNANSMLDFYLTTNLHLKLTDENYVEIMEENIMNSLITPKRALEKIKTFRNISFEESFAVYSNYVISVEELERFYSKLLEPYQQQLKEKDDVKQYPSDLQAIIEAANNQYMELKTDGNGVFYFKANPIDGEFAPQYVNQLHPDVFGYFEYLKMGYLLLADDLRYTREKTARSLKIMERTLLADVNASSLDYKLLEETYKNTWVVLLLGTKQYPAIAIDGQPHQDYMKFLEEVASGKYGEVMKKTAATILGELQQTQHSATLSQLTSYDIWTILLQTRQETAGYINDSDFNVVDMNESRIAQVKGIYEQYKNNNDEAIINQLHPINIASLYLYAVTIDDKAVQNALLTPDAEVDASMLQTIQSLDVFSQLGEYNGIFPTVAARVAIGNQEKYGRQFLIKFSKSEEGNYRITAIMD
;
A
#
# COMPACT_ATOMS: atom_id res chain seq x y z
N MET A 1 -17.43 32.96 17.50
CA MET A 1 -18.44 31.92 17.22
C MET A 1 -19.42 31.94 18.37
N ASP A 2 -20.72 31.93 18.08
CA ASP A 2 -21.80 32.08 19.06
C ASP A 2 -22.07 30.73 19.74
N ASP A 3 -21.91 30.66 21.07
CA ASP A 3 -22.01 29.43 21.88
C ASP A 3 -23.33 28.69 21.67
N GLN A 4 -24.40 29.41 21.30
CA GLN A 4 -25.70 28.84 20.98
C GLN A 4 -25.71 27.98 19.70
N GLN A 5 -24.83 28.26 18.73
CA GLN A 5 -24.69 27.42 17.53
C GLN A 5 -23.93 26.13 17.82
N PHE A 6 -22.98 26.16 18.75
CA PHE A 6 -22.24 24.98 19.19
C PHE A 6 -23.16 24.01 19.93
N ASP A 7 -23.96 24.52 20.88
CA ASP A 7 -24.91 23.71 21.63
C ASP A 7 -25.99 23.07 20.75
N LYS A 8 -26.47 23.80 19.72
CA LYS A 8 -27.39 23.24 18.73
C LYS A 8 -26.77 22.10 17.92
N ARG A 9 -25.49 22.22 17.54
CA ARG A 9 -24.77 21.16 16.80
C ARG A 9 -24.54 19.94 17.70
N MET A 10 -24.17 20.15 18.96
CA MET A 10 -23.96 19.07 19.92
C MET A 10 -25.26 18.31 20.23
N ALA A 11 -26.38 19.02 20.38
CA ALA A 11 -27.68 18.40 20.58
C ALA A 11 -28.16 17.58 19.37
N LEU A 12 -27.87 18.02 18.14
CA LEU A 12 -28.19 17.27 16.93
C LEU A 12 -27.32 16.02 16.77
N LEU A 13 -26.03 16.10 17.12
CA LEU A 13 -25.10 14.97 17.14
C LEU A 13 -25.54 13.90 18.16
N LYS A 14 -25.88 14.32 19.38
CA LYS A 14 -26.40 13.43 20.42
C LYS A 14 -27.71 12.76 19.98
N LYS A 15 -28.62 13.53 19.36
CA LYS A 15 -29.90 13.00 18.84
C LYS A 15 -29.71 12.05 17.64
N SER A 16 -28.63 12.20 16.88
CA SER A 16 -28.25 11.25 15.81
C SER A 16 -27.63 9.98 16.37
N TYR A 17 -26.90 10.09 17.48
CA TYR A 17 -26.29 8.96 18.17
C TYR A 17 -27.33 8.11 18.90
N ASP A 18 -28.28 8.76 19.60
CA ASP A 18 -29.38 8.09 20.31
C ASP A 18 -30.42 7.45 19.37
N ARG A 19 -30.38 7.74 18.05
CA ARG A 19 -31.24 7.15 17.01
C ARG A 19 -30.61 5.99 16.25
N MET A 20 -29.33 5.69 16.48
CA MET A 20 -28.76 4.42 16.03
C MET A 20 -29.24 3.34 16.99
N GLU A 21 -30.29 2.62 16.60
CA GLU A 21 -30.73 1.43 17.33
C GLU A 21 -29.58 0.43 17.44
N LEU A 22 -29.24 0.07 18.68
CA LEU A 22 -28.44 -1.11 19.04
C LEU A 22 -29.16 -2.37 18.55
N GLN A 23 -29.01 -2.71 17.28
CA GLN A 23 -29.43 -3.99 16.70
C GLN A 23 -28.29 -4.65 15.93
N LEU A 24 -27.18 -4.90 16.61
CA LEU A 24 -26.26 -5.98 16.25
C LEU A 24 -25.87 -6.66 17.55
N ASN A 25 -26.72 -7.55 18.05
CA ASN A 25 -26.32 -8.51 19.08
C ASN A 25 -25.52 -9.61 18.36
N PRO A 26 -24.19 -9.68 18.54
CA PRO A 26 -23.33 -10.62 17.81
C PRO A 26 -23.75 -12.07 18.03
N ASP A 27 -24.25 -12.41 19.22
CA ASP A 27 -24.66 -13.77 19.59
C ASP A 27 -25.87 -14.26 18.78
N ASN A 28 -26.75 -13.36 18.33
CA ASN A 28 -27.88 -13.71 17.47
C ASN A 28 -27.47 -13.88 16.00
N VAL A 29 -26.43 -13.18 15.55
CA VAL A 29 -25.89 -13.30 14.19
C VAL A 29 -25.10 -14.60 14.05
N PHE A 30 -24.31 -14.97 15.06
CA PHE A 30 -23.60 -16.25 15.06
C PHE A 30 -24.55 -17.45 15.12
N LYS A 31 -25.65 -17.36 15.88
CA LYS A 31 -26.70 -18.39 15.86
C LYS A 31 -27.39 -18.56 14.51
N GLN A 32 -27.68 -17.47 13.80
CA GLN A 32 -28.26 -17.56 12.44
C GLN A 32 -27.30 -18.21 11.43
N ILE A 33 -25.99 -17.97 11.56
CA ILE A 33 -24.97 -18.56 10.68
C ILE A 33 -24.79 -20.07 10.98
N GLU A 34 -24.94 -20.50 12.23
CA GLU A 34 -24.88 -21.91 12.60
C GLU A 34 -26.16 -22.68 12.20
N GLU A 35 -27.33 -22.05 12.29
CA GLU A 35 -28.61 -22.63 11.86
C GLU A 35 -28.75 -22.75 10.33
N GLU A 36 -28.08 -21.90 9.55
CA GLU A 36 -28.00 -22.02 8.08
C GLU A 36 -26.99 -23.08 7.61
N LYS A 37 -25.97 -23.42 8.40
CA LYS A 37 -25.00 -24.48 8.08
C LYS A 37 -25.53 -25.90 8.32
N THR A 38 -26.63 -26.09 9.05
CA THR A 38 -27.18 -27.41 9.40
C THR A 38 -28.24 -27.95 8.43
N LYS A 39 -28.60 -27.22 7.37
CA LYS A 39 -29.54 -27.70 6.34
C LYS A 39 -28.83 -27.92 5.00
N ALA A 40 -28.13 -29.04 4.89
CA ALA A 40 -27.67 -29.55 3.61
C ALA A 40 -28.73 -30.45 2.94
N LEU A 41 -28.86 -30.24 1.61
CA LEU A 41 -29.31 -31.13 0.51
C LEU A 41 -30.82 -31.21 0.17
N PRO A 42 -31.21 -31.47 -1.12
CA PRO A 42 -30.42 -32.15 -2.15
C PRO A 42 -30.41 -31.57 -3.60
N LYS A 43 -29.46 -32.12 -4.38
CA LYS A 43 -29.30 -32.07 -5.84
C LYS A 43 -30.63 -32.16 -6.63
N GLN A 44 -30.79 -31.30 -7.62
CA GLN A 44 -31.54 -31.61 -8.85
C GLN A 44 -30.86 -30.98 -10.07
N LEU A 45 -31.02 -31.69 -11.18
CA LEU A 45 -30.24 -31.69 -12.42
C LEU A 45 -31.20 -31.26 -13.55
N ILE A 46 -30.67 -30.61 -14.61
CA ILE A 46 -31.28 -30.35 -15.95
C ILE A 46 -32.32 -29.17 -15.91
N THR A 47 -32.42 -28.17 -16.82
CA THR A 47 -32.24 -28.09 -18.29
C THR A 47 -32.23 -26.62 -18.78
N ALA A 48 -31.77 -26.39 -20.01
CA ALA A 48 -31.68 -25.13 -20.75
C ALA A 48 -33.02 -24.48 -21.20
N GLN A 49 -32.90 -23.24 -21.73
CA GLN A 49 -33.90 -22.36 -22.38
C GLN A 49 -34.80 -21.57 -21.39
N GLN A 50 -35.17 -20.30 -21.59
CA GLN A 50 -35.46 -19.56 -22.82
C GLN A 50 -35.47 -18.02 -22.60
N LYS A 51 -35.32 -17.25 -23.69
CA LYS A 51 -35.41 -15.78 -23.80
C LYS A 51 -36.75 -15.22 -23.29
N HIS A 52 -36.71 -14.03 -22.66
CA HIS A 52 -37.78 -13.05 -22.82
C HIS A 52 -37.24 -11.61 -22.89
N ALA A 53 -37.68 -10.93 -23.96
CA ALA A 53 -37.36 -9.57 -24.31
C ALA A 53 -38.09 -8.56 -23.41
N VAL A 54 -37.40 -7.49 -23.02
CA VAL A 54 -38.01 -6.30 -22.42
C VAL A 54 -37.90 -5.12 -23.39
N LYS A 55 -39.07 -4.58 -23.73
CA LYS A 55 -39.32 -3.55 -24.73
C LYS A 55 -38.79 -2.19 -24.28
N TRP A 56 -38.23 -1.48 -25.27
CA TRP A 56 -37.93 -0.06 -25.25
C TRP A 56 -39.20 0.79 -25.08
N GLN A 57 -39.13 1.79 -24.20
CA GLN A 57 -39.89 3.04 -24.31
C GLN A 57 -38.95 4.22 -24.03
N LYS A 58 -38.99 5.20 -24.96
CA LYS A 58 -38.13 6.38 -25.05
C LYS A 58 -38.45 7.43 -23.96
N PRO A 59 -37.55 8.39 -23.75
CA PRO A 59 -37.84 9.77 -24.18
C PRO A 59 -36.66 10.33 -25.02
N ALA A 60 -36.87 10.75 -26.26
CA ALA A 60 -37.29 12.11 -26.63
C ALA A 60 -36.31 13.22 -26.17
N VAL A 61 -35.13 13.23 -26.81
CA VAL A 61 -34.39 14.38 -27.37
C VAL A 61 -34.81 15.79 -26.91
N TRP A 62 -33.85 16.51 -26.30
CA TRP A 62 -33.43 17.83 -26.80
C TRP A 62 -31.90 17.90 -26.82
N ILE A 63 -31.35 17.88 -28.03
CA ILE A 63 -29.99 18.29 -28.38
C ILE A 63 -30.09 19.73 -28.86
N ALA A 64 -29.22 20.60 -28.35
CA ALA A 64 -28.71 21.77 -29.07
C ALA A 64 -27.18 21.73 -28.83
N SER A 65 -26.40 21.00 -29.63
CA SER A 65 -25.76 21.42 -30.90
C SER A 65 -25.00 22.74 -30.73
N VAL A 66 -23.70 22.71 -30.45
CA VAL A 66 -22.55 22.67 -31.40
C VAL A 66 -22.47 23.89 -32.33
N ALA A 67 -21.29 24.53 -32.27
CA ALA A 67 -20.66 25.45 -33.23
C ALA A 67 -20.62 26.96 -32.85
N SER A 68 -19.44 27.40 -32.40
CA SER A 68 -18.81 28.69 -32.78
C SER A 68 -17.34 28.60 -32.37
N VAL A 69 -16.48 28.11 -33.26
CA VAL A 69 -15.60 28.90 -34.14
C VAL A 69 -14.49 29.62 -33.37
N LEU A 70 -13.25 29.17 -33.62
CA LEU A 70 -12.00 29.91 -33.52
C LEU A 70 -12.19 31.44 -33.49
N LEU A 71 -11.90 32.07 -32.36
CA LEU A 71 -11.41 33.44 -32.32
C LEU A 71 -10.25 33.53 -31.33
N VAL A 72 -9.04 33.51 -31.90
CA VAL A 72 -7.88 34.22 -31.37
C VAL A 72 -8.29 35.69 -31.26
N GLY A 73 -8.29 36.25 -30.05
CA GLY A 73 -8.63 37.64 -29.80
C GLY A 73 -8.22 38.07 -28.40
N LEU A 74 -7.11 38.81 -28.34
CA LEU A 74 -6.60 39.57 -27.19
C LEU A 74 -7.70 40.25 -26.38
N LEU A 75 -7.73 40.04 -25.07
CA LEU A 75 -8.00 41.09 -24.09
C LEU A 75 -7.14 40.88 -22.83
N VAL A 76 -6.00 41.57 -22.84
CA VAL A 76 -5.35 42.11 -21.63
C VAL A 76 -6.31 43.10 -20.97
N SER A 77 -6.15 43.28 -19.65
CA SER A 77 -6.77 44.29 -18.77
C SER A 77 -8.25 44.11 -18.40
N PHE A 78 -8.49 43.49 -17.24
CA PHE A 78 -9.47 43.94 -16.23
C PHE A 78 -9.06 43.39 -14.85
N TYR A 79 -8.06 44.03 -14.23
CA TYR A 79 -7.86 43.98 -12.78
C TYR A 79 -7.28 45.32 -12.28
N THR A 80 -7.87 46.43 -12.74
CA THR A 80 -7.68 47.78 -12.20
C THR A 80 -9.00 48.52 -12.33
N LEU A 81 -10.02 48.09 -11.59
CA LEU A 81 -11.26 48.86 -11.42
C LEU A 81 -11.93 48.44 -10.11
N ASN A 82 -11.25 48.81 -9.02
CA ASN A 82 -11.85 49.15 -7.73
C ASN A 82 -10.82 49.96 -6.93
N GLN A 83 -10.47 51.12 -7.45
CA GLN A 83 -10.02 52.24 -6.62
C GLN A 83 -10.94 53.41 -6.95
N GLN A 84 -12.02 53.53 -6.19
CA GLN A 84 -12.68 54.83 -6.04
C GLN A 84 -11.85 55.61 -5.02
N GLU A 85 -11.31 56.74 -5.50
CA GLU A 85 -10.74 57.81 -4.71
C GLU A 85 -11.69 58.19 -3.57
N ASN A 86 -11.22 58.04 -2.34
CA ASN A 86 -11.55 58.98 -1.27
C ASN A 86 -10.25 59.59 -0.81
N THR A 87 -10.02 60.82 -1.28
CA THR A 87 -8.93 61.69 -0.90
C THR A 87 -9.12 62.09 0.57
N HIS A 88 -8.37 61.48 1.48
CA HIS A 88 -7.98 62.14 2.72
C HIS A 88 -6.65 61.57 3.24
N SER A 89 -5.63 62.42 3.12
CA SER A 89 -4.42 62.51 3.93
C SER A 89 -3.53 61.27 4.01
N GLU A 90 -2.40 61.38 3.32
CA GLU A 90 -1.17 60.62 3.57
C GLU A 90 -0.91 60.50 5.08
N VAL A 91 -1.15 59.30 5.60
CA VAL A 91 -0.36 58.76 6.68
C VAL A 91 0.37 57.59 6.05
N THR A 92 1.64 57.80 5.73
CA THR A 92 2.59 56.72 5.44
C THR A 92 2.67 55.89 6.72
N GLN A 93 1.74 54.95 6.90
CA GLN A 93 1.93 53.86 7.83
C GLN A 93 3.00 52.99 7.19
N ASP A 94 4.20 53.02 7.77
CA ASP A 94 5.22 52.01 7.54
C ASP A 94 4.54 50.65 7.67
N VAL A 95 4.28 49.99 6.53
CA VAL A 95 3.96 48.57 6.52
C VAL A 95 5.17 47.92 7.17
N PRO A 96 5.02 47.21 8.30
CA PRO A 96 6.15 46.55 8.93
C PRO A 96 6.84 45.69 7.87
N VAL A 97 8.16 45.85 7.70
CA VAL A 97 8.97 45.28 6.61
C VAL A 97 8.64 43.81 6.31
N GLU A 98 8.28 43.06 7.36
CA GLU A 98 7.84 41.66 7.32
C GLU A 98 6.59 41.42 6.45
N LYS A 99 5.56 42.27 6.52
CA LYS A 99 4.35 42.15 5.68
C LYS A 99 4.59 42.45 4.20
N ALA A 100 5.52 43.35 3.88
CA ALA A 100 5.85 43.66 2.50
C ALA A 100 6.59 42.49 1.82
N VAL A 101 7.45 41.79 2.57
CA VAL A 101 8.16 40.59 2.11
C VAL A 101 7.20 39.42 1.92
N GLU A 102 6.22 39.24 2.82
CA GLU A 102 5.16 38.24 2.66
C GLU A 102 4.35 38.43 1.37
N GLU A 103 3.91 39.66 1.09
CA GLU A 103 3.15 39.98 -0.11
C GLU A 103 3.94 39.72 -1.39
N GLU A 104 5.25 40.02 -1.41
CA GLU A 104 6.13 39.76 -2.56
C GLU A 104 6.29 38.25 -2.82
N ILE A 105 6.53 37.45 -1.78
CA ILE A 105 6.63 35.99 -1.91
C ILE A 105 5.30 35.39 -2.38
N ALA A 106 4.18 35.86 -1.83
CA ALA A 106 2.86 35.39 -2.22
C ALA A 106 2.54 35.69 -3.69
N ASP A 107 2.87 36.90 -4.17
CA ASP A 107 2.70 37.29 -5.57
C ASP A 107 3.59 36.47 -6.50
N TYR A 108 4.86 36.27 -6.15
CA TYR A 108 5.80 35.43 -6.90
C TYR A 108 5.29 33.99 -7.05
N LEU A 109 4.90 33.34 -5.95
CA LEU A 109 4.40 31.97 -5.96
C LEU A 109 3.10 31.83 -6.74
N THR A 110 2.17 32.77 -6.56
CA THR A 110 0.88 32.78 -7.27
C THR A 110 1.07 32.94 -8.77
N LYS A 111 1.97 33.84 -9.21
CA LYS A 111 2.31 34.03 -10.63
C LYS A 111 2.95 32.77 -11.21
N LYS A 112 3.92 32.18 -10.51
CA LYS A 112 4.61 30.96 -10.95
C LYS A 112 3.64 29.78 -11.07
N PHE A 113 2.76 29.61 -10.07
CA PHE A 113 1.74 28.58 -10.06
C PHE A 113 0.76 28.71 -11.22
N ASN A 114 0.19 29.90 -11.42
CA ASN A 114 -0.76 30.16 -12.50
C ASN A 114 -0.14 30.01 -13.89
N SER A 115 1.13 30.41 -14.04
CA SER A 115 1.90 30.18 -15.27
C SER A 115 2.04 28.68 -15.56
N LYS A 116 2.46 27.90 -14.56
CA LYS A 116 2.59 26.44 -14.70
C LYS A 116 1.26 25.76 -15.01
N LYS A 117 0.18 26.20 -14.37
CA LYS A 117 -1.19 25.70 -14.58
C LYS A 117 -1.66 25.93 -16.01
N GLU A 118 -1.39 27.10 -16.58
CA GLU A 118 -1.71 27.40 -17.98
C GLU A 118 -0.87 26.57 -18.96
N ASP A 119 0.41 26.29 -18.64
CA ASP A 119 1.23 25.39 -19.46
C ASP A 119 0.69 23.95 -19.43
N ILE A 120 0.25 23.47 -18.27
CA ILE A 120 -0.40 22.16 -18.13
C ILE A 120 -1.70 22.12 -18.94
N ARG A 121 -2.51 23.17 -18.90
CA ARG A 121 -3.75 23.26 -19.69
C ARG A 121 -3.49 23.08 -21.19
N LYS A 122 -2.48 23.78 -21.71
CA LYS A 122 -2.06 23.69 -23.11
C LYS A 122 -1.51 22.31 -23.44
N GLU A 123 -0.69 21.75 -22.55
CA GLU A 123 -0.09 20.42 -22.69
C GLU A 123 -1.15 19.31 -22.77
N LEU A 124 -2.15 19.36 -21.91
CA LEU A 124 -3.26 18.40 -21.87
C LEU A 124 -4.34 18.67 -22.94
N LYS A 125 -4.22 19.77 -23.70
CA LYS A 125 -5.22 20.21 -24.70
C LYS A 125 -6.65 20.31 -24.13
N VAL A 126 -6.79 20.74 -22.88
CA VAL A 126 -8.08 20.88 -22.19
C VAL A 126 -8.55 22.34 -22.10
N THR A 127 -9.84 22.51 -21.87
CA THR A 127 -10.44 23.80 -21.51
C THR A 127 -10.06 24.20 -20.07
N LYS A 128 -10.34 25.45 -19.69
CA LYS A 128 -10.14 25.90 -18.30
C LYS A 128 -11.04 25.14 -17.34
N ASP A 129 -12.31 24.96 -17.70
CA ASP A 129 -13.28 24.29 -16.83
C ASP A 129 -12.93 22.81 -16.63
N GLU A 130 -12.46 22.13 -17.67
CA GLU A 130 -11.94 20.75 -17.55
C GLU A 130 -10.69 20.67 -16.68
N LEU A 131 -9.78 21.65 -16.80
CA LEU A 131 -8.59 21.70 -15.95
C LEU A 131 -8.94 21.85 -14.46
N GLU A 132 -9.84 22.78 -14.12
CA GLU A 132 -10.28 22.99 -12.73
C GLU A 132 -11.08 21.80 -12.17
N ALA A 133 -11.59 20.93 -13.04
CA ALA A 133 -12.30 19.73 -12.63
C ALA A 133 -11.36 18.63 -12.12
N PHE A 134 -10.06 18.66 -12.48
CA PHE A 134 -9.10 17.66 -12.02
C PHE A 134 -8.80 17.77 -10.52
N ASP A 135 -8.81 16.65 -9.83
CA ASP A 135 -8.56 16.57 -8.39
C ASP A 135 -7.11 16.94 -8.05
N PHE A 136 -6.13 16.53 -8.88
CA PHE A 136 -4.74 16.97 -8.65
C PHE A 136 -4.59 18.50 -8.76
N ILE A 137 -5.37 19.16 -9.63
CA ILE A 137 -5.39 20.63 -9.75
C ILE A 137 -6.03 21.27 -8.51
N LYS A 138 -7.16 20.74 -8.04
CA LYS A 138 -7.83 21.23 -6.82
C LYS A 138 -6.95 21.06 -5.58
N ASN A 139 -6.25 19.93 -5.47
CA ASN A 139 -5.32 19.67 -4.38
C ASN A 139 -4.14 20.64 -4.41
N ALA A 140 -3.58 20.91 -5.60
CA ALA A 140 -2.51 21.88 -5.77
C ALA A 140 -2.96 23.32 -5.44
N ASN A 141 -4.17 23.72 -5.86
CA ASN A 141 -4.76 25.01 -5.48
C ASN A 141 -4.90 25.10 -3.94
N SER A 142 -5.42 24.04 -3.30
CA SER A 142 -5.60 24.00 -1.84
C SER A 142 -4.27 24.07 -1.08
N MET A 143 -3.22 23.45 -1.62
CA MET A 143 -1.87 23.49 -1.06
C MET A 143 -1.29 24.91 -1.15
N LEU A 144 -1.42 25.58 -2.30
CA LEU A 144 -1.04 26.99 -2.44
C LEU A 144 -1.77 27.85 -1.42
N ASP A 145 -3.10 27.72 -1.33
CA ASP A 145 -3.93 28.50 -0.40
C ASP A 145 -3.50 28.25 1.06
N PHE A 146 -3.25 27.00 1.45
CA PHE A 146 -2.77 26.66 2.80
C PHE A 146 -1.45 27.35 3.13
N TYR A 147 -0.49 27.30 2.22
CA TYR A 147 0.81 27.92 2.42
C TYR A 147 0.74 29.45 2.52
N LEU A 148 -0.03 30.08 1.63
CA LEU A 148 -0.19 31.54 1.61
C LEU A 148 -0.97 32.07 2.81
N THR A 149 -2.03 31.36 3.25
CA THR A 149 -2.95 31.86 4.29
C THR A 149 -2.53 31.49 5.71
N THR A 150 -2.00 30.27 5.90
CA THR A 150 -1.82 29.69 7.24
C THR A 150 -0.37 29.69 7.70
N ASN A 151 0.58 29.76 6.77
CA ASN A 151 1.93 29.27 7.01
C ASN A 151 3.03 30.32 6.72
N LEU A 152 2.80 31.21 5.75
CA LEU A 152 3.74 32.25 5.35
C LEU A 152 4.20 33.11 6.54
N HIS A 153 3.26 33.54 7.38
CA HIS A 153 3.49 34.41 8.54
C HIS A 153 4.16 33.74 9.75
N LEU A 154 4.33 32.41 9.74
CA LEU A 154 4.84 31.66 10.90
C LEU A 154 6.32 31.28 10.76
N LYS A 155 6.92 31.39 9.57
CA LYS A 155 8.20 30.71 9.25
C LYS A 155 9.16 31.45 8.32
N LEU A 156 8.98 32.75 8.06
CA LEU A 156 9.91 33.52 7.23
C LEU A 156 11.35 33.62 7.77
N THR A 157 11.56 33.29 9.05
CA THR A 157 12.89 33.27 9.67
C THR A 157 13.72 32.02 9.35
N ASP A 158 13.14 31.03 8.67
CA ASP A 158 13.84 29.81 8.24
C ASP A 158 14.32 29.98 6.79
N GLU A 159 15.65 29.99 6.60
CA GLU A 159 16.32 30.33 5.33
C GLU A 159 15.88 29.44 4.14
N ASN A 160 15.38 28.22 4.40
CA ASN A 160 14.99 27.27 3.34
C ASN A 160 13.47 27.10 3.19
N TYR A 161 12.67 27.78 4.01
CA TYR A 161 11.23 27.53 4.06
C TYR A 161 10.51 27.84 2.75
N VAL A 162 10.87 28.95 2.11
CA VAL A 162 10.26 29.39 0.84
C VAL A 162 10.58 28.42 -0.29
N GLU A 163 11.81 27.91 -0.34
CA GLU A 163 12.23 26.93 -1.36
C GLU A 163 11.48 25.60 -1.20
N ILE A 164 11.39 25.07 0.03
CA ILE A 164 10.66 23.83 0.33
C ILE A 164 9.17 23.98 0.01
N MET A 165 8.58 25.11 0.40
CA MET A 165 7.18 25.43 0.09
C MET A 165 6.94 25.50 -1.42
N GLU A 166 7.80 26.22 -2.15
CA GLU A 166 7.73 26.30 -3.60
C GLU A 166 7.81 24.91 -4.22
N GLU A 167 8.78 24.10 -3.81
CA GLU A 167 8.97 22.75 -4.31
C GLU A 167 7.72 21.89 -4.08
N ASN A 168 7.15 21.90 -2.87
CA ASN A 168 5.95 21.14 -2.54
C ASN A 168 4.75 21.55 -3.41
N ILE A 169 4.50 22.86 -3.54
CA ILE A 169 3.43 23.40 -4.39
C ILE A 169 3.66 22.96 -5.83
N MET A 170 4.87 23.10 -6.35
CA MET A 170 5.17 22.75 -7.74
C MET A 170 5.11 21.25 -7.97
N ASN A 171 5.50 20.41 -7.01
CA ASN A 171 5.42 18.96 -7.11
C ASN A 171 3.98 18.45 -7.09
N SER A 172 3.08 19.14 -6.36
CA SER A 172 1.64 18.82 -6.40
C SER A 172 0.97 19.17 -7.75
N LEU A 173 1.52 20.16 -8.47
CA LEU A 173 1.04 20.60 -9.78
C LEU A 173 1.88 19.97 -10.90
N ILE A 174 1.74 18.66 -11.13
CA ILE A 174 2.55 17.93 -12.12
C ILE A 174 1.75 16.91 -12.93
N THR A 175 2.05 16.84 -14.24
CA THR A 175 1.51 15.83 -15.17
C THR A 175 2.44 14.60 -15.22
N PRO A 176 1.96 13.43 -15.68
CA PRO A 176 2.78 12.24 -15.84
C PRO A 176 4.00 12.49 -16.72
N LYS A 177 3.81 13.25 -17.82
CA LYS A 177 4.91 13.66 -18.69
C LYS A 177 5.98 14.41 -17.92
N ARG A 178 5.59 15.49 -17.22
CA ARG A 178 6.54 16.35 -16.50
C ARG A 178 7.23 15.63 -15.35
N ALA A 179 6.53 14.71 -14.67
CA ALA A 179 7.11 13.90 -13.61
C ALA A 179 8.28 13.05 -14.14
N LEU A 180 8.11 12.39 -15.28
CA LEU A 180 9.17 11.60 -15.90
C LEU A 180 10.27 12.47 -16.51
N GLU A 181 9.95 13.64 -17.05
CA GLU A 181 10.98 14.55 -17.59
C GLU A 181 11.99 15.03 -16.55
N LYS A 182 11.66 14.98 -15.25
CA LYS A 182 12.63 15.19 -14.17
C LYS A 182 13.82 14.24 -14.24
N ILE A 183 13.67 13.03 -14.79
CA ILE A 183 14.77 12.08 -14.93
C ILE A 183 15.94 12.71 -15.71
N LYS A 184 15.65 13.58 -16.69
CA LYS A 184 16.66 14.26 -17.52
C LYS A 184 17.59 15.18 -16.71
N THR A 185 17.22 15.60 -15.50
CA THR A 185 18.04 16.48 -14.67
C THR A 185 19.12 15.72 -13.89
N PHE A 186 19.01 14.39 -13.82
CA PHE A 186 19.95 13.55 -13.09
C PHE A 186 21.03 13.01 -14.03
N ARG A 187 22.26 12.88 -13.51
CA ARG A 187 23.33 12.12 -14.20
C ARG A 187 23.28 10.64 -13.84
N ASN A 188 23.17 10.36 -12.55
CA ASN A 188 22.96 9.04 -11.96
C ASN A 188 21.85 9.22 -10.94
N ILE A 189 20.70 8.59 -11.13
CA ILE A 189 19.56 8.74 -10.25
C ILE A 189 19.60 7.65 -9.15
N SER A 190 19.46 8.04 -7.89
CA SER A 190 19.38 7.11 -6.76
C SER A 190 18.03 6.38 -6.73
N PHE A 191 17.89 5.41 -5.81
CA PHE A 191 16.60 4.79 -5.54
C PHE A 191 15.58 5.82 -5.05
N GLU A 192 15.95 6.67 -4.10
CA GLU A 192 15.07 7.69 -3.50
C GLU A 192 14.63 8.72 -4.53
N GLU A 193 15.54 9.17 -5.39
CA GLU A 193 15.22 10.08 -6.49
C GLU A 193 14.30 9.42 -7.52
N SER A 194 14.51 8.13 -7.82
CA SER A 194 13.63 7.36 -8.70
C SER A 194 12.24 7.17 -8.08
N PHE A 195 12.17 6.93 -6.78
CA PHE A 195 10.92 6.83 -6.03
C PHE A 195 10.19 8.18 -6.00
N ALA A 196 10.91 9.30 -5.87
CA ALA A 196 10.31 10.63 -5.97
C ALA A 196 9.75 10.91 -7.37
N VAL A 197 10.38 10.40 -8.43
CA VAL A 197 9.82 10.45 -9.80
C VAL A 197 8.52 9.63 -9.87
N TYR A 198 8.52 8.40 -9.38
CA TYR A 198 7.30 7.56 -9.31
C TYR A 198 6.19 8.25 -8.51
N SER A 199 6.51 8.77 -7.32
CA SER A 199 5.56 9.44 -6.43
C SER A 199 4.90 10.64 -7.12
N ASN A 200 5.68 11.44 -7.84
CA ASN A 200 5.15 12.55 -8.63
C ASN A 200 4.31 12.08 -9.83
N TYR A 201 4.66 10.94 -10.43
CA TYR A 201 3.97 10.38 -11.58
C TYR A 201 2.57 9.86 -11.21
N VAL A 202 2.43 9.20 -10.05
CA VAL A 202 1.14 8.61 -9.63
C VAL A 202 0.07 9.63 -9.23
N ILE A 203 0.46 10.87 -8.93
CA ILE A 203 -0.47 11.95 -8.52
C ILE A 203 -1.60 12.15 -9.52
N SER A 204 -1.32 12.09 -10.82
CA SER A 204 -2.27 12.49 -11.88
C SER A 204 -2.51 11.44 -12.95
N VAL A 205 -1.71 10.37 -13.01
CA VAL A 205 -1.79 9.39 -14.10
C VAL A 205 -3.14 8.69 -14.20
N GLU A 206 -3.69 8.17 -13.11
CA GLU A 206 -4.96 7.45 -13.14
C GLU A 206 -6.14 8.36 -13.48
N GLU A 207 -6.10 9.60 -12.99
CA GLU A 207 -7.14 10.58 -13.29
C GLU A 207 -7.15 10.93 -14.78
N LEU A 208 -5.96 11.13 -15.37
CA LEU A 208 -5.83 11.39 -16.80
C LEU A 208 -6.19 10.16 -17.65
N GLU A 209 -5.85 8.94 -17.22
CA GLU A 209 -6.31 7.70 -17.88
C GLU A 209 -7.84 7.66 -17.96
N ARG A 210 -8.53 7.93 -16.84
CA ARG A 210 -10.00 7.98 -16.79
C ARG A 210 -10.56 9.08 -17.68
N PHE A 211 -9.98 10.28 -17.62
CA PHE A 211 -10.43 11.42 -18.40
C PHE A 211 -10.37 11.14 -19.91
N TYR A 212 -9.19 10.77 -20.43
CA TYR A 212 -9.04 10.51 -21.85
C TYR A 212 -9.83 9.28 -22.31
N SER A 213 -9.92 8.23 -21.48
CA SER A 213 -10.74 7.06 -21.80
C SER A 213 -12.22 7.41 -21.95
N LYS A 214 -12.74 8.30 -21.10
CA LYS A 214 -14.12 8.79 -21.21
C LYS A 214 -14.37 9.56 -22.51
N LEU A 215 -13.38 10.32 -22.99
CA LEU A 215 -13.48 11.02 -24.28
C LEU A 215 -13.59 10.06 -25.48
N LEU A 216 -13.24 8.77 -25.31
CA LEU A 216 -13.38 7.76 -26.37
C LEU A 216 -14.80 7.18 -26.49
N GLU A 217 -15.68 7.36 -25.49
CA GLU A 217 -17.04 6.78 -25.50
C GLU A 217 -17.82 7.04 -26.80
N PRO A 218 -17.83 8.26 -27.38
CA PRO A 218 -18.53 8.53 -28.64
C PRO A 218 -17.91 7.87 -29.87
N TYR A 219 -16.64 7.44 -29.77
CA TYR A 219 -15.83 6.97 -30.89
C TYR A 219 -15.62 5.44 -30.91
N GLN A 220 -16.16 4.71 -29.94
CA GLN A 220 -15.96 3.26 -29.79
C GLN A 220 -16.23 2.47 -31.07
N GLN A 221 -17.24 2.85 -31.86
CA GLN A 221 -17.54 2.17 -33.13
C GLN A 221 -16.48 2.45 -34.21
N GLN A 222 -16.01 3.70 -34.30
CA GLN A 222 -15.03 4.10 -35.31
C GLN A 222 -13.66 3.46 -35.06
N LEU A 223 -13.30 3.31 -33.78
CA LEU A 223 -12.09 2.62 -33.33
C LEU A 223 -12.10 1.12 -33.68
N LYS A 224 -13.28 0.51 -33.87
CA LYS A 224 -13.40 -0.90 -34.32
C LYS A 224 -13.28 -1.06 -35.84
N GLU A 225 -13.60 -0.02 -36.59
CA GLU A 225 -13.76 -0.10 -38.05
C GLU A 225 -12.51 0.33 -38.82
N LYS A 226 -11.61 1.11 -38.20
CA LYS A 226 -10.43 1.67 -38.84
C LYS A 226 -9.20 1.35 -38.02
N ASP A 227 -8.13 0.93 -38.69
CA ASP A 227 -6.83 0.68 -38.04
C ASP A 227 -5.84 1.85 -38.20
N ASP A 228 -6.15 2.84 -39.05
CA ASP A 228 -5.27 3.98 -39.35
C ASP A 228 -5.74 5.28 -38.67
N VAL A 229 -4.91 5.79 -37.76
CA VAL A 229 -5.14 7.04 -37.02
C VAL A 229 -5.42 8.21 -37.95
N LYS A 230 -4.83 8.26 -39.14
CA LYS A 230 -5.02 9.36 -40.10
C LYS A 230 -6.43 9.42 -40.69
N GLN A 231 -7.20 8.33 -40.56
CA GLN A 231 -8.57 8.23 -41.05
C GLN A 231 -9.61 8.58 -39.98
N TYR A 232 -9.17 8.85 -38.74
CA TYR A 232 -10.06 9.28 -37.67
C TYR A 232 -10.49 10.74 -37.81
N PRO A 233 -11.66 11.10 -37.26
CA PRO A 233 -12.02 12.50 -37.05
C PRO A 233 -10.93 13.29 -36.32
N SER A 234 -10.81 14.59 -36.62
CA SER A 234 -9.72 15.44 -36.11
C SER A 234 -9.72 15.57 -34.58
N ASP A 235 -10.90 15.56 -33.97
CA ASP A 235 -11.09 15.54 -32.52
C ASP A 235 -10.57 14.24 -31.89
N LEU A 236 -10.91 13.08 -32.46
CA LEU A 236 -10.37 11.78 -32.02
C LEU A 236 -8.84 11.72 -32.17
N GLN A 237 -8.29 12.22 -33.29
CA GLN A 237 -6.84 12.34 -33.46
C GLN A 237 -6.21 13.21 -32.38
N ALA A 238 -6.82 14.35 -32.05
CA ALA A 238 -6.32 15.25 -31.02
C ALA A 238 -6.36 14.61 -29.62
N ILE A 239 -7.40 13.83 -29.30
CA ILE A 239 -7.50 13.06 -28.05
C ILE A 239 -6.37 12.04 -27.94
N ILE A 240 -6.18 11.24 -29.00
CA ILE A 240 -5.11 10.23 -29.05
C ILE A 240 -3.74 10.89 -28.91
N GLU A 241 -3.48 11.97 -29.64
CA GLU A 241 -2.21 12.69 -29.55
C GLU A 241 -1.97 13.29 -28.14
N ALA A 242 -3.01 13.85 -27.50
CA ALA A 242 -2.91 14.39 -26.15
C ALA A 242 -2.59 13.30 -25.11
N ALA A 243 -3.25 12.14 -25.21
CA ALA A 243 -2.99 11.00 -24.32
C ALA A 243 -1.61 10.38 -24.56
N ASN A 244 -1.21 10.20 -25.82
CA ASN A 244 0.11 9.67 -26.18
C ASN A 244 1.24 10.59 -25.67
N ASN A 245 1.04 11.91 -25.70
CA ASN A 245 1.98 12.88 -25.13
C ASN A 245 2.16 12.74 -23.61
N GLN A 246 1.23 12.05 -22.93
CA GLN A 246 1.32 11.67 -21.51
C GLN A 246 1.75 10.21 -21.32
N TYR A 247 2.31 9.58 -22.35
CA TYR A 247 2.78 8.19 -22.34
C TYR A 247 1.68 7.16 -22.12
N MET A 248 0.47 7.49 -22.56
CA MET A 248 -0.67 6.59 -22.57
C MET A 248 -0.84 5.95 -23.92
N GLU A 249 -1.26 4.69 -23.92
CA GLU A 249 -1.52 3.92 -25.11
C GLU A 249 -3.00 3.58 -25.20
N LEU A 250 -3.51 3.64 -26.43
CA LEU A 250 -4.83 3.11 -26.72
C LEU A 250 -4.81 1.59 -26.62
N LYS A 251 -5.60 1.04 -25.71
CA LYS A 251 -5.77 -0.39 -25.45
C LYS A 251 -7.22 -0.80 -25.68
N THR A 252 -7.44 -2.10 -25.73
CA THR A 252 -8.76 -2.70 -25.83
C THR A 252 -8.92 -3.73 -24.72
N ASP A 253 -10.05 -3.69 -24.02
CA ASP A 253 -10.35 -4.66 -22.97
C ASP A 253 -10.87 -5.99 -23.54
N GLY A 254 -11.16 -6.96 -22.67
CA GLY A 254 -11.70 -8.27 -23.08
C GLY A 254 -13.10 -8.21 -23.73
N ASN A 255 -13.80 -7.08 -23.62
CA ASN A 255 -15.11 -6.84 -24.21
C ASN A 255 -15.02 -6.05 -25.53
N GLY A 256 -13.82 -5.71 -25.99
CA GLY A 256 -13.63 -4.89 -27.19
C GLY A 256 -13.88 -3.40 -26.96
N VAL A 257 -13.83 -2.91 -25.72
CA VAL A 257 -13.95 -1.48 -25.37
C VAL A 257 -12.57 -0.85 -25.38
N PHE A 258 -12.44 0.27 -26.07
CA PHE A 258 -11.19 1.02 -26.15
C PHE A 258 -11.04 1.97 -24.96
N TYR A 259 -9.84 2.01 -24.40
CA TYR A 259 -9.47 2.86 -23.28
C TYR A 259 -7.98 3.24 -23.35
N PHE A 260 -7.57 4.28 -22.64
CA PHE A 260 -6.17 4.63 -22.49
C PHE A 260 -5.57 4.01 -21.25
N LYS A 261 -4.34 3.48 -21.37
CA LYS A 261 -3.55 3.02 -20.23
C LYS A 261 -2.14 3.57 -20.35
N ALA A 262 -1.64 4.15 -19.26
CA ALA A 262 -0.28 4.64 -19.17
C ALA A 262 0.70 3.46 -19.10
N ASN A 263 1.76 3.54 -19.89
CA ASN A 263 2.81 2.54 -19.88
C ASN A 263 4.19 3.19 -20.08
N PRO A 264 4.71 3.89 -19.07
CA PRO A 264 5.88 4.74 -19.22
C PRO A 264 7.21 3.96 -19.29
N ILE A 265 7.19 2.66 -19.00
CA ILE A 265 8.42 1.84 -18.86
C ILE A 265 8.73 1.08 -20.15
N ASP A 266 7.81 0.24 -20.60
CA ASP A 266 7.97 -0.64 -21.77
C ASP A 266 6.95 -0.36 -22.88
N GLY A 267 6.31 0.80 -22.82
CA GLY A 267 5.34 1.24 -23.80
C GLY A 267 5.94 1.77 -25.10
N GLU A 268 5.13 1.82 -26.15
CA GLU A 268 5.47 2.40 -27.46
C GLU A 268 5.90 3.87 -27.31
N PHE A 269 5.24 4.61 -26.42
CA PHE A 269 5.53 6.01 -26.16
C PHE A 269 6.51 6.22 -24.99
N ALA A 270 7.03 5.14 -24.38
CA ALA A 270 7.95 5.25 -23.26
C ALA A 270 9.19 6.10 -23.63
N PRO A 271 9.53 7.14 -22.85
CA PRO A 271 10.68 7.96 -23.17
C PRO A 271 11.99 7.20 -22.93
N GLN A 272 12.98 7.34 -23.82
CA GLN A 272 14.27 6.63 -23.68
C GLN A 272 14.99 6.88 -22.34
N TYR A 273 14.79 8.04 -21.74
CA TYR A 273 15.44 8.42 -20.48
C TYR A 273 14.88 7.66 -19.27
N VAL A 274 13.74 6.95 -19.36
CA VAL A 274 13.23 6.11 -18.25
C VAL A 274 14.16 4.96 -17.90
N ASN A 275 15.01 4.54 -18.85
CA ASN A 275 16.05 3.54 -18.61
C ASN A 275 17.14 4.00 -17.63
N GLN A 276 17.16 5.29 -17.28
CA GLN A 276 18.06 5.83 -16.26
C GLN A 276 17.54 5.57 -14.85
N LEU A 277 16.23 5.32 -14.66
CA LEU A 277 15.64 5.04 -13.35
C LEU A 277 16.39 3.91 -12.64
N HIS A 278 16.54 4.05 -11.33
CA HIS A 278 17.11 3.00 -10.51
C HIS A 278 16.28 1.73 -10.68
N PRO A 279 16.89 0.59 -11.04
CA PRO A 279 16.14 -0.59 -11.46
C PRO A 279 15.29 -1.21 -10.35
N ASP A 280 15.58 -0.88 -9.10
CA ASP A 280 14.81 -1.34 -7.95
C ASP A 280 13.52 -0.53 -7.74
N VAL A 281 13.23 0.51 -8.52
CA VAL A 281 11.94 1.23 -8.46
C VAL A 281 10.83 0.55 -9.29
N PHE A 282 11.19 -0.35 -10.20
CA PHE A 282 10.28 -0.81 -11.25
C PHE A 282 9.10 -1.65 -10.73
N GLY A 283 9.17 -2.23 -9.53
CA GLY A 283 8.04 -2.91 -8.89
C GLY A 283 6.84 -2.00 -8.65
N TYR A 284 7.08 -0.72 -8.35
CA TYR A 284 6.01 0.27 -8.22
C TYR A 284 5.30 0.55 -9.54
N PHE A 285 6.06 0.73 -10.62
CA PHE A 285 5.49 0.90 -11.96
C PHE A 285 4.80 -0.38 -12.45
N GLU A 286 5.33 -1.55 -12.12
CA GLU A 286 4.73 -2.85 -12.44
C GLU A 286 3.37 -3.01 -11.76
N TYR A 287 3.26 -2.67 -10.47
CA TYR A 287 1.98 -2.66 -9.75
C TYR A 287 0.98 -1.69 -10.38
N LEU A 288 1.39 -0.46 -10.70
CA LEU A 288 0.51 0.52 -11.34
C LEU A 288 -0.01 0.07 -12.71
N LYS A 289 0.83 -0.63 -13.47
CA LYS A 289 0.48 -1.18 -14.79
C LYS A 289 -0.47 -2.35 -14.69
N MET A 290 -0.16 -3.30 -13.80
CA MET A 290 -0.84 -4.60 -13.74
C MET A 290 -2.04 -4.60 -12.79
N GLY A 291 -2.04 -3.71 -11.80
CA GLY A 291 -2.94 -3.69 -10.65
C GLY A 291 -2.82 -4.97 -9.82
N TYR A 292 -3.91 -5.31 -9.13
CA TYR A 292 -4.03 -6.62 -8.49
C TYR A 292 -3.87 -7.75 -9.51
N LEU A 293 -3.01 -8.70 -9.15
CA LEU A 293 -2.71 -9.89 -9.96
C LEU A 293 -3.73 -11.02 -9.74
N LEU A 294 -4.57 -10.88 -8.72
CA LEU A 294 -5.66 -11.79 -8.39
C LEU A 294 -7.01 -11.21 -8.83
N LEU A 295 -7.91 -12.08 -9.25
CA LEU A 295 -9.32 -11.78 -9.52
C LEU A 295 -10.17 -12.79 -8.74
N ALA A 296 -10.77 -12.34 -7.63
CA ALA A 296 -11.31 -13.23 -6.60
C ALA A 296 -10.22 -14.21 -6.12
N ASP A 297 -10.48 -15.52 -6.18
CA ASP A 297 -9.56 -16.57 -5.72
C ASP A 297 -8.70 -17.17 -6.85
N ASP A 298 -8.60 -16.51 -8.01
CA ASP A 298 -7.80 -16.99 -9.15
C ASP A 298 -6.88 -15.90 -9.72
N LEU A 299 -5.99 -16.30 -10.63
CA LEU A 299 -5.04 -15.39 -11.26
C LEU A 299 -5.72 -14.58 -12.37
N ARG A 300 -5.47 -13.28 -12.39
CA ARG A 300 -5.88 -12.39 -13.49
C ARG A 300 -5.07 -12.64 -14.77
N TYR A 301 -3.83 -13.10 -14.61
CA TYR A 301 -2.89 -13.38 -15.69
C TYR A 301 -2.38 -14.82 -15.61
N THR A 302 -1.71 -15.30 -16.65
CA THR A 302 -1.11 -16.64 -16.61
C THR A 302 -0.11 -16.74 -15.47
N ARG A 303 0.02 -17.95 -14.90
CA ARG A 303 0.95 -18.25 -13.81
C ARG A 303 2.37 -17.72 -14.08
N GLU A 304 2.89 -17.92 -15.28
CA GLU A 304 4.24 -17.48 -15.64
C GLU A 304 4.35 -15.95 -15.73
N LYS A 305 3.31 -15.26 -16.22
CA LYS A 305 3.29 -13.79 -16.27
C LYS A 305 3.20 -13.20 -14.87
N THR A 306 2.35 -13.78 -14.02
CA THR A 306 2.22 -13.41 -12.61
C THR A 306 3.55 -13.57 -11.87
N ALA A 307 4.22 -14.73 -12.01
CA ALA A 307 5.52 -14.96 -11.37
C ALA A 307 6.62 -14.00 -11.86
N ARG A 308 6.62 -13.61 -13.14
CA ARG A 308 7.53 -12.56 -13.65
C ARG A 308 7.22 -11.19 -13.05
N SER A 309 5.94 -10.84 -12.89
CA SER A 309 5.53 -9.59 -12.27
C SER A 309 5.98 -9.55 -10.80
N LEU A 310 5.73 -10.63 -10.06
CA LEU A 310 6.18 -10.79 -8.67
C LEU A 310 7.70 -10.68 -8.52
N LYS A 311 8.49 -11.14 -9.50
CA LYS A 311 9.95 -10.94 -9.50
C LYS A 311 10.34 -9.46 -9.43
N ILE A 312 9.65 -8.64 -10.22
CA ILE A 312 9.93 -7.20 -10.31
C ILE A 312 9.49 -6.53 -9.02
N MET A 313 8.34 -6.93 -8.46
CA MET A 313 7.85 -6.45 -7.16
C MET A 313 8.79 -6.86 -6.02
N GLU A 314 9.25 -8.12 -5.98
CA GLU A 314 10.19 -8.66 -4.99
C GLU A 314 11.47 -7.83 -4.93
N ARG A 315 11.97 -7.38 -6.09
CA ARG A 315 13.18 -6.57 -6.20
C ARG A 315 13.01 -5.15 -5.63
N THR A 316 11.80 -4.59 -5.66
CA THR A 316 11.47 -3.26 -5.12
C THR A 316 11.13 -3.27 -3.64
N LEU A 317 10.37 -4.27 -3.19
CA LEU A 317 10.58 -4.83 -1.85
C LEU A 317 12.05 -5.30 -1.78
N LEU A 318 12.65 -5.91 -0.78
CA LEU A 318 14.13 -6.07 -0.73
C LEU A 318 14.98 -4.76 -0.75
N ALA A 319 14.83 -3.85 -1.73
CA ALA A 319 15.55 -2.58 -1.83
C ALA A 319 14.91 -1.44 -1.04
N ASP A 320 13.57 -1.32 -1.07
CA ASP A 320 12.86 -0.28 -0.33
C ASP A 320 12.67 -0.70 1.13
N VAL A 321 13.25 0.07 2.05
CA VAL A 321 13.15 -0.14 3.51
C VAL A 321 12.04 0.70 4.15
N ASN A 322 11.33 1.52 3.36
CA ASN A 322 10.27 2.39 3.86
C ASN A 322 8.93 1.66 4.01
N ALA A 323 8.85 0.75 4.98
CA ALA A 323 7.66 -0.05 5.29
C ALA A 323 6.41 0.79 5.67
N SER A 324 6.57 2.09 5.92
CA SER A 324 5.48 2.97 6.33
C SER A 324 4.67 3.54 5.17
N SER A 325 5.24 3.61 3.95
CA SER A 325 4.59 4.25 2.81
C SER A 325 3.39 3.44 2.31
N LEU A 326 2.36 4.13 1.81
CA LEU A 326 1.15 3.48 1.28
C LEU A 326 1.48 2.64 0.04
N ASP A 327 2.30 3.17 -0.86
CA ASP A 327 2.76 2.47 -2.07
C ASP A 327 3.49 1.17 -1.71
N TYR A 328 4.38 1.23 -0.72
CA TYR A 328 5.09 0.04 -0.24
C TYR A 328 4.11 -1.01 0.28
N LYS A 329 3.15 -0.63 1.14
CA LYS A 329 2.17 -1.56 1.72
C LYS A 329 1.32 -2.23 0.65
N LEU A 330 0.88 -1.47 -0.35
CA LEU A 330 0.11 -2.02 -1.47
C LEU A 330 0.92 -3.02 -2.30
N LEU A 331 2.20 -2.70 -2.57
CA LEU A 331 3.12 -3.58 -3.26
C LEU A 331 3.39 -4.86 -2.46
N GLU A 332 3.65 -4.71 -1.16
CA GLU A 332 3.92 -5.81 -0.22
C GLU A 332 2.71 -6.75 -0.13
N GLU A 333 1.52 -6.22 0.11
CA GLU A 333 0.27 -6.99 0.18
C GLU A 333 -0.02 -7.74 -1.12
N THR A 334 0.14 -7.07 -2.25
CA THR A 334 -0.05 -7.69 -3.56
C THR A 334 0.95 -8.82 -3.77
N TYR A 335 2.22 -8.60 -3.41
CA TYR A 335 3.27 -9.61 -3.53
C TYR A 335 3.00 -10.83 -2.66
N LYS A 336 2.81 -10.63 -1.34
CA LYS A 336 2.66 -11.75 -0.39
C LYS A 336 1.41 -12.57 -0.65
N ASN A 337 0.28 -11.92 -0.90
CA ASN A 337 -0.99 -12.62 -1.12
C ASN A 337 -0.98 -13.39 -2.43
N THR A 338 -0.49 -12.78 -3.52
CA THR A 338 -0.42 -13.46 -4.82
C THR A 338 0.56 -14.63 -4.79
N TRP A 339 1.70 -14.49 -4.10
CA TRP A 339 2.67 -15.57 -3.99
C TRP A 339 2.12 -16.77 -3.21
N VAL A 340 1.40 -16.53 -2.10
CA VAL A 340 0.71 -17.60 -1.37
C VAL A 340 -0.30 -18.31 -2.26
N VAL A 341 -1.13 -17.57 -3.00
CA VAL A 341 -2.13 -18.15 -3.91
C VAL A 341 -1.47 -19.00 -5.01
N LEU A 342 -0.33 -18.55 -5.56
CA LEU A 342 0.44 -19.33 -6.52
C LEU A 342 0.97 -20.65 -5.95
N LEU A 343 1.37 -20.65 -4.67
CA LEU A 343 1.86 -21.85 -3.99
C LEU A 343 0.72 -22.80 -3.63
N LEU A 344 -0.39 -22.31 -3.09
CA LEU A 344 -1.57 -23.12 -2.74
C LEU A 344 -2.31 -23.65 -3.98
N GLY A 345 -2.12 -22.99 -5.13
CA GLY A 345 -2.80 -23.31 -6.38
C GLY A 345 -4.19 -22.67 -6.46
N THR A 346 -4.67 -22.54 -7.69
CA THR A 346 -5.98 -21.96 -8.01
C THR A 346 -6.87 -22.94 -8.75
N LYS A 347 -8.10 -22.55 -9.09
CA LYS A 347 -8.97 -23.38 -9.93
C LYS A 347 -8.38 -23.59 -11.33
N GLN A 348 -7.79 -22.54 -11.91
CA GLN A 348 -7.11 -22.63 -13.21
C GLN A 348 -5.77 -23.36 -13.13
N TYR A 349 -5.07 -23.26 -12.00
CA TYR A 349 -3.74 -23.85 -11.78
C TYR A 349 -3.70 -24.65 -10.47
N PRO A 350 -4.33 -25.83 -10.41
CA PRO A 350 -4.42 -26.60 -9.18
C PRO A 350 -3.06 -27.12 -8.73
N ALA A 351 -2.76 -27.01 -7.42
CA ALA A 351 -1.55 -27.60 -6.83
C ALA A 351 -1.69 -29.12 -6.63
N ILE A 352 -2.89 -29.58 -6.31
CA ILE A 352 -3.23 -30.99 -6.06
C ILE A 352 -4.18 -31.47 -7.15
N ALA A 353 -3.88 -32.63 -7.73
CA ALA A 353 -4.69 -33.32 -8.72
C ALA A 353 -5.87 -34.08 -8.08
N ILE A 354 -6.78 -34.60 -8.91
CA ILE A 354 -8.04 -35.24 -8.46
C ILE A 354 -7.77 -36.50 -7.61
N ASP A 355 -6.64 -37.16 -7.82
CA ASP A 355 -6.19 -38.34 -7.07
C ASP A 355 -5.48 -38.00 -5.74
N GLY A 356 -5.43 -36.70 -5.38
CA GLY A 356 -4.78 -36.22 -4.17
C GLY A 356 -3.27 -36.04 -4.29
N GLN A 357 -2.68 -36.30 -5.46
CA GLN A 357 -1.25 -36.16 -5.71
C GLN A 357 -0.89 -34.74 -6.20
N PRO A 358 0.34 -34.26 -6.02
CA PRO A 358 0.77 -32.99 -6.60
C PRO A 358 0.62 -32.97 -8.12
N HIS A 359 0.03 -31.91 -8.66
CA HIS A 359 -0.19 -31.77 -10.10
C HIS A 359 1.15 -31.62 -10.84
N GLN A 360 1.34 -32.28 -11.98
CA GLN A 360 2.63 -32.26 -12.70
C GLN A 360 3.05 -30.85 -13.13
N ASP A 361 2.13 -30.06 -13.66
CA ASP A 361 2.41 -28.66 -14.03
C ASP A 361 2.75 -27.79 -12.82
N TYR A 362 2.27 -28.15 -11.62
CA TYR A 362 2.61 -27.47 -10.38
C TYR A 362 4.03 -27.84 -9.93
N MET A 363 4.39 -29.13 -9.96
CA MET A 363 5.76 -29.59 -9.66
C MET A 363 6.79 -28.94 -10.58
N LYS A 364 6.50 -28.87 -11.89
CA LYS A 364 7.37 -28.18 -12.86
C LYS A 364 7.53 -26.69 -12.53
N PHE A 365 6.45 -26.03 -12.11
CA PHE A 365 6.51 -24.64 -11.70
C PHE A 365 7.37 -24.45 -10.44
N LEU A 366 7.19 -25.30 -9.43
CA LEU A 366 8.02 -25.27 -8.22
C LEU A 366 9.50 -25.50 -8.55
N GLU A 367 9.84 -26.44 -9.43
CA GLU A 367 11.21 -26.66 -9.91
C GLU A 367 11.81 -25.41 -10.56
N GLU A 368 11.04 -24.75 -11.43
CA GLU A 368 11.46 -23.51 -12.05
C GLU A 368 11.67 -22.38 -11.03
N VAL A 369 10.79 -22.23 -10.04
CA VAL A 369 10.96 -21.21 -8.99
C VAL A 369 12.14 -21.53 -8.08
N ALA A 370 12.28 -22.79 -7.64
CA ALA A 370 13.37 -23.27 -6.79
C ALA A 370 14.75 -23.16 -7.48
N SER A 371 14.80 -23.11 -8.82
CA SER A 371 16.02 -22.80 -9.56
C SER A 371 16.48 -21.34 -9.47
N GLY A 372 15.65 -20.44 -8.93
CA GLY A 372 15.90 -19.00 -8.87
C GLY A 372 15.42 -18.21 -10.09
N LYS A 373 14.66 -18.84 -11.01
CA LYS A 373 14.15 -18.17 -12.22
C LYS A 373 13.35 -16.89 -11.89
N TYR A 374 12.57 -16.93 -10.82
CA TYR A 374 11.59 -15.89 -10.50
C TYR A 374 11.97 -14.97 -9.34
N GLY A 375 12.90 -15.31 -8.45
CA GLY A 375 13.29 -14.44 -7.34
C GLY A 375 13.89 -15.23 -6.18
N GLU A 376 14.61 -14.58 -5.26
CA GLU A 376 15.29 -15.25 -4.16
C GLU A 376 14.33 -15.57 -3.01
N VAL A 377 13.37 -14.70 -2.69
CA VAL A 377 12.32 -14.95 -1.70
C VAL A 377 11.40 -16.07 -2.17
N MET A 378 10.95 -15.99 -3.43
CA MET A 378 10.14 -17.06 -4.04
C MET A 378 10.90 -18.39 -4.09
N LYS A 379 12.18 -18.38 -4.46
CA LYS A 379 13.06 -19.57 -4.49
C LYS A 379 13.14 -20.26 -3.13
N LYS A 380 13.40 -19.51 -2.04
CA LYS A 380 13.51 -20.07 -0.69
C LYS A 380 12.25 -20.87 -0.32
N THR A 381 11.08 -20.27 -0.50
CA THR A 381 9.79 -20.90 -0.14
C THR A 381 9.50 -22.11 -1.05
N ALA A 382 9.68 -21.95 -2.36
CA ALA A 382 9.40 -23.01 -3.33
C ALA A 382 10.35 -24.21 -3.18
N ALA A 383 11.63 -23.99 -2.88
CA ALA A 383 12.59 -25.07 -2.70
C ALA A 383 12.25 -25.97 -1.49
N THR A 384 11.81 -25.36 -0.38
CA THR A 384 11.35 -26.11 0.80
C THR A 384 10.13 -26.98 0.46
N ILE A 385 9.10 -26.39 -0.15
CA ILE A 385 7.86 -27.10 -0.52
C ILE A 385 8.17 -28.23 -1.51
N LEU A 386 8.99 -27.95 -2.54
CA LEU A 386 9.39 -28.94 -3.52
C LEU A 386 10.10 -30.14 -2.89
N GLY A 387 11.02 -29.89 -1.95
CA GLY A 387 11.74 -30.94 -1.23
C GLY A 387 10.81 -31.84 -0.42
N GLU A 388 9.86 -31.25 0.31
CA GLU A 388 8.87 -32.00 1.10
C GLU A 388 7.97 -32.87 0.21
N LEU A 389 7.46 -32.32 -0.89
CA LEU A 389 6.60 -33.02 -1.85
C LEU A 389 7.34 -34.17 -2.54
N GLN A 390 8.62 -34.00 -2.89
CA GLN A 390 9.44 -35.06 -3.49
C GLN A 390 9.71 -36.22 -2.52
N GLN A 391 9.76 -35.95 -1.21
CA GLN A 391 10.02 -36.97 -0.19
C GLN A 391 8.77 -37.72 0.25
N THR A 392 7.66 -37.00 0.47
CA THR A 392 6.48 -37.55 1.17
C THR A 392 5.17 -37.40 0.41
N GLN A 393 5.18 -36.78 -0.78
CA GLN A 393 3.98 -36.38 -1.54
C GLN A 393 3.05 -35.41 -0.78
N HIS A 394 3.48 -34.95 0.39
CA HIS A 394 2.79 -34.00 1.25
C HIS A 394 3.76 -32.88 1.65
N SER A 395 3.24 -31.69 1.93
CA SER A 395 4.06 -30.57 2.38
C SER A 395 3.37 -29.89 3.56
N ALA A 396 3.98 -30.02 4.73
CA ALA A 396 3.54 -29.36 5.94
C ALA A 396 3.66 -27.84 5.78
N THR A 397 4.75 -27.38 5.17
CA THR A 397 4.98 -25.96 4.86
C THR A 397 3.86 -25.41 3.99
N LEU A 398 3.47 -26.12 2.92
CA LEU A 398 2.39 -25.69 2.03
C LEU A 398 1.04 -25.65 2.75
N SER A 399 0.75 -26.63 3.60
CA SER A 399 -0.55 -26.74 4.30
C SER A 399 -0.80 -25.65 5.33
N GLN A 400 0.26 -25.02 5.84
CA GLN A 400 0.20 -23.98 6.86
C GLN A 400 0.60 -22.59 6.32
N LEU A 401 0.90 -22.49 5.02
CA LEU A 401 1.43 -21.29 4.40
C LEU A 401 0.49 -20.09 4.54
N THR A 402 1.02 -18.99 5.10
CA THR A 402 0.34 -17.70 5.19
C THR A 402 1.13 -16.58 4.50
N SER A 403 0.48 -15.44 4.28
CA SER A 403 1.12 -14.26 3.70
C SER A 403 2.20 -13.66 4.61
N TYR A 404 2.12 -13.85 5.92
CA TYR A 404 3.14 -13.41 6.85
C TYR A 404 4.41 -14.26 6.78
N ASP A 405 4.32 -15.54 6.44
CA ASP A 405 5.52 -16.37 6.28
C ASP A 405 6.35 -15.86 5.09
N ILE A 406 5.68 -15.45 4.00
CA ILE A 406 6.32 -14.79 2.87
C ILE A 406 6.97 -13.47 3.30
N TRP A 407 6.28 -12.67 4.10
CA TRP A 407 6.81 -11.42 4.65
C TRP A 407 8.07 -11.67 5.51
N THR A 408 8.05 -12.68 6.36
CA THR A 408 9.18 -13.05 7.22
C THR A 408 10.40 -13.46 6.39
N ILE A 409 10.20 -14.23 5.32
CA ILE A 409 11.29 -14.61 4.40
C ILE A 409 11.86 -13.38 3.69
N LEU A 410 11.01 -12.42 3.33
CA LEU A 410 11.42 -11.17 2.73
C LEU A 410 12.32 -10.36 3.68
N LEU A 411 11.90 -10.17 4.93
CA LEU A 411 12.69 -9.51 5.99
C LEU A 411 14.04 -10.21 6.21
N GLN A 412 14.03 -11.54 6.39
CA GLN A 412 15.26 -12.32 6.54
C GLN A 412 16.20 -12.18 5.34
N THR A 413 15.64 -12.05 4.12
CA THR A 413 16.43 -11.89 2.90
C THR A 413 17.09 -10.52 2.82
N ARG A 414 16.48 -9.48 3.40
CA ARG A 414 17.10 -8.16 3.55
C ARG A 414 18.23 -8.11 4.58
N GLN A 415 18.44 -9.18 5.36
CA GLN A 415 19.22 -9.13 6.60
C GLN A 415 18.65 -8.10 7.60
N GLU A 416 17.38 -7.73 7.43
CA GLU A 416 16.63 -7.00 8.44
C GLU A 416 16.28 -8.02 9.52
N THR A 417 16.87 -7.88 10.70
CA THR A 417 16.30 -8.49 11.90
C THR A 417 14.87 -7.97 12.02
N ALA A 418 13.94 -8.80 12.47
CA ALA A 418 12.50 -8.52 12.38
C ALA A 418 12.01 -7.37 13.31
N GLY A 419 12.88 -6.40 13.60
CA GLY A 419 12.58 -5.08 14.16
C GLY A 419 11.87 -4.12 13.20
N TYR A 420 11.56 -4.54 11.96
CA TYR A 420 10.67 -3.83 11.02
C TYR A 420 9.31 -4.52 10.83
N ILE A 421 8.93 -5.45 11.72
CA ILE A 421 7.56 -5.98 11.70
C ILE A 421 6.61 -4.88 12.22
N ASN A 422 5.61 -4.50 11.42
CA ASN A 422 4.58 -3.55 11.83
C ASN A 422 3.83 -4.07 13.07
N ASP A 423 3.63 -3.19 14.06
CA ASP A 423 2.92 -3.46 15.31
C ASP A 423 1.50 -4.07 15.12
N SER A 424 0.91 -3.91 13.93
CA SER A 424 -0.43 -4.39 13.59
C SER A 424 -0.57 -5.91 13.51
N ASP A 425 0.53 -6.64 13.33
CA ASP A 425 0.50 -8.10 13.10
C ASP A 425 0.71 -8.91 14.38
N PHE A 426 1.03 -8.23 15.49
CA PHE A 426 1.26 -8.83 16.80
C PHE A 426 0.07 -8.62 17.74
N ASN A 427 -0.25 -9.64 18.52
CA ASN A 427 -1.01 -9.46 19.74
C ASN A 427 -0.10 -8.86 20.80
N VAL A 428 -0.14 -7.54 20.94
CA VAL A 428 0.74 -6.80 21.86
C VAL A 428 0.15 -6.72 23.26
N VAL A 429 0.97 -7.01 24.26
CA VAL A 429 0.68 -6.77 25.68
C VAL A 429 1.77 -5.92 26.31
N ASP A 430 1.37 -4.99 27.16
CA ASP A 430 2.31 -4.16 27.90
C ASP A 430 2.96 -4.95 29.05
N MET A 431 4.27 -4.75 29.24
CA MET A 431 5.05 -5.28 30.36
C MET A 431 4.94 -4.34 31.56
N ASN A 432 3.75 -4.31 32.17
CA ASN A 432 3.49 -3.54 33.39
C ASN A 432 3.68 -4.38 34.67
N GLU A 433 3.59 -3.74 35.83
CA GLU A 433 3.76 -4.40 37.14
C GLU A 433 2.84 -5.61 37.32
N SER A 434 1.59 -5.53 36.86
CA SER A 434 0.63 -6.64 36.94
C SER A 434 1.10 -7.84 36.12
N ARG A 435 1.61 -7.60 34.91
CA ARG A 435 2.14 -8.65 34.04
C ARG A 435 3.39 -9.28 34.63
N ILE A 436 4.30 -8.47 35.14
CA ILE A 436 5.52 -8.95 35.84
C ILE A 436 5.15 -9.81 37.05
N ALA A 437 4.14 -9.41 37.83
CA ALA A 437 3.63 -10.21 38.95
C ALA A 437 3.03 -11.54 38.50
N GLN A 438 2.29 -11.55 37.38
CA GLN A 438 1.76 -12.79 36.79
C GLN A 438 2.88 -13.76 36.38
N VAL A 439 3.94 -13.25 35.72
CA VAL A 439 5.09 -14.06 35.30
C VAL A 439 5.81 -14.67 36.52
N LYS A 440 6.02 -13.87 37.57
CA LYS A 440 6.56 -14.35 38.86
C LYS A 440 5.67 -15.44 39.47
N GLY A 441 4.34 -15.27 39.41
CA GLY A 441 3.39 -16.27 39.90
C GLY A 441 3.50 -17.60 39.16
N ILE A 442 3.60 -17.57 37.82
CA ILE A 442 3.79 -18.77 36.99
C ILE A 442 5.12 -19.45 37.32
N TYR A 443 6.20 -18.67 37.48
CA TYR A 443 7.51 -19.18 37.86
C TYR A 443 7.48 -19.89 39.21
N GLU A 444 6.89 -19.29 40.24
CA GLU A 444 6.79 -19.90 41.57
C GLU A 444 5.93 -21.16 41.55
N GLN A 445 4.84 -21.18 40.78
CA GLN A 445 4.02 -22.38 40.62
C GLN A 445 4.80 -23.53 39.98
N TYR A 446 5.57 -23.23 38.93
CA TYR A 446 6.43 -24.22 38.30
C TYR A 446 7.53 -24.72 39.24
N LYS A 447 8.23 -23.81 39.94
CA LYS A 447 9.35 -24.14 40.82
C LYS A 447 8.95 -24.96 42.04
N ASN A 448 7.79 -24.70 42.62
CA ASN A 448 7.32 -25.40 43.81
C ASN A 448 6.78 -26.81 43.51
N ASN A 449 6.22 -27.03 42.32
CA ASN A 449 5.58 -28.30 41.97
C ASN A 449 6.42 -29.17 41.02
N ASN A 450 7.40 -28.58 40.33
CA ASN A 450 8.19 -29.22 39.27
C ASN A 450 7.32 -29.96 38.24
N ASP A 451 6.16 -29.37 37.93
CA ASP A 451 5.14 -29.97 37.07
C ASP A 451 5.25 -29.40 35.65
N GLU A 452 5.73 -30.23 34.72
CA GLU A 452 5.84 -29.88 33.31
C GLU A 452 4.49 -29.55 32.66
N ALA A 453 3.36 -30.02 33.24
CA ALA A 453 2.03 -29.67 32.75
C ALA A 453 1.78 -28.16 32.79
N ILE A 454 2.40 -27.45 33.75
CA ILE A 454 2.29 -26.00 33.88
C ILE A 454 2.91 -25.32 32.65
N ILE A 455 4.11 -25.74 32.21
CA ILE A 455 4.76 -25.17 31.02
C ILE A 455 4.04 -25.59 29.74
N ASN A 456 3.61 -26.85 29.66
CA ASN A 456 2.97 -27.42 28.47
C ASN A 456 1.66 -26.72 28.08
N GLN A 457 0.99 -26.06 29.03
CA GLN A 457 -0.25 -25.31 28.79
C GLN A 457 -0.01 -23.84 28.44
N LEU A 458 1.23 -23.35 28.47
CA LEU A 458 1.52 -21.94 28.23
C LEU A 458 1.52 -21.60 26.74
N HIS A 459 0.91 -20.45 26.43
CA HIS A 459 1.08 -19.78 25.15
C HIS A 459 2.50 -19.24 24.96
N PRO A 460 3.00 -19.13 23.71
CA PRO A 460 4.33 -18.60 23.39
C PRO A 460 4.69 -17.33 24.16
N ILE A 461 3.77 -16.35 24.25
CA ILE A 461 4.02 -15.10 24.96
C ILE A 461 4.33 -15.30 26.45
N ASN A 462 3.68 -16.28 27.11
CA ASN A 462 3.91 -16.58 28.52
C ASN A 462 5.21 -17.36 28.71
N ILE A 463 5.56 -18.25 27.77
CA ILE A 463 6.85 -18.97 27.78
C ILE A 463 8.00 -17.99 27.59
N ALA A 464 7.90 -17.07 26.62
CA ALA A 464 8.88 -15.99 26.42
C ALA A 464 9.04 -15.15 27.68
N SER A 465 7.93 -14.74 28.30
CA SER A 465 7.96 -13.96 29.54
C SER A 465 8.67 -14.70 30.68
N LEU A 466 8.36 -16.00 30.84
CA LEU A 466 8.95 -16.86 31.86
C LEU A 466 10.44 -17.08 31.62
N TYR A 467 10.84 -17.26 30.36
CA TYR A 467 12.24 -17.38 29.97
C TYR A 467 13.02 -16.10 30.31
N LEU A 468 12.51 -14.94 29.90
CA LEU A 468 13.13 -13.64 30.23
C LEU A 468 13.26 -13.44 31.74
N TYR A 469 12.23 -13.83 32.50
CA TYR A 469 12.29 -13.77 33.96
C TYR A 469 13.39 -14.67 34.52
N ALA A 470 13.45 -15.93 34.08
CA ALA A 470 14.47 -16.89 34.48
C ALA A 470 15.89 -16.42 34.14
N VAL A 471 16.05 -15.66 33.05
CA VAL A 471 17.31 -14.97 32.72
C VAL A 471 17.65 -13.90 33.76
N THR A 472 16.69 -13.05 34.13
CA THR A 472 16.94 -11.93 35.07
C THR A 472 17.37 -12.36 36.47
N ILE A 473 17.03 -13.59 36.88
CA ILE A 473 17.38 -14.17 38.17
C ILE A 473 18.43 -15.30 38.06
N ASP A 474 18.99 -15.50 36.87
CA ASP A 474 19.98 -16.53 36.55
C ASP A 474 19.57 -17.99 36.87
N ASP A 475 18.28 -18.33 36.73
CA ASP A 475 17.79 -19.72 36.89
C ASP A 475 18.00 -20.52 35.59
N LYS A 476 19.19 -21.12 35.46
CA LYS A 476 19.56 -21.94 34.29
C LYS A 476 18.71 -23.19 34.12
N ALA A 477 18.16 -23.75 35.20
CA ALA A 477 17.35 -24.94 35.12
C ALA A 477 16.01 -24.64 34.43
N VAL A 478 15.36 -23.54 34.81
CA VAL A 478 14.14 -23.08 34.16
C VAL A 478 14.41 -22.60 32.74
N GLN A 479 15.52 -21.88 32.50
CA GLN A 479 15.91 -21.49 31.13
C GLN A 479 15.96 -22.72 30.22
N ASN A 480 16.69 -23.78 30.61
CA ASN A 480 16.84 -24.99 29.81
C ASN A 480 15.53 -25.77 29.63
N ALA A 481 14.63 -25.77 30.62
CA ALA A 481 13.35 -26.48 30.52
C ALA A 481 12.39 -25.88 29.47
N LEU A 482 12.60 -24.62 29.10
CA LEU A 482 11.77 -23.90 28.12
C LEU A 482 12.33 -23.98 26.69
N LEU A 483 13.56 -24.47 26.51
CA LEU A 483 14.23 -24.63 25.22
C LEU A 483 13.98 -26.02 24.62
N THR A 484 14.07 -26.13 23.30
CA THR A 484 14.27 -27.44 22.66
C THR A 484 15.72 -27.91 22.85
N PRO A 485 15.99 -29.24 22.81
CA PRO A 485 17.34 -29.78 22.99
C PRO A 485 18.37 -29.27 21.98
N ASP A 486 17.91 -28.84 20.81
CA ASP A 486 18.68 -28.34 19.67
C ASP A 486 18.62 -26.81 19.52
N ALA A 487 18.10 -26.09 20.52
CA ALA A 487 17.90 -24.66 20.42
C ALA A 487 19.22 -23.88 20.24
N GLU A 488 19.27 -23.02 19.22
CA GLU A 488 20.37 -22.08 19.01
C GLU A 488 20.05 -20.76 19.72
N VAL A 489 20.62 -20.57 20.91
CA VAL A 489 20.34 -19.42 21.76
C VAL A 489 21.58 -18.56 21.93
N ASP A 490 21.64 -17.41 21.25
CA ASP A 490 22.59 -16.35 21.59
C ASP A 490 21.99 -15.45 22.69
N ALA A 491 22.10 -15.90 23.94
CA ALA A 491 21.60 -15.18 25.11
C ALA A 491 22.63 -14.22 25.73
N SER A 492 23.76 -13.95 25.07
CA SER A 492 24.86 -13.18 25.68
C SER A 492 24.43 -11.77 26.13
N MET A 493 23.67 -11.06 25.30
CA MET A 493 23.05 -9.77 25.63
C MET A 493 21.99 -9.91 26.73
N LEU A 494 21.10 -10.90 26.63
CA LEU A 494 20.02 -11.14 27.59
C LEU A 494 20.54 -11.42 29.01
N GLN A 495 21.69 -12.10 29.14
CA GLN A 495 22.32 -12.38 30.44
C GLN A 495 22.75 -11.12 31.20
N THR A 496 22.85 -9.97 30.52
CA THR A 496 23.18 -8.68 31.15
C THR A 496 21.96 -7.90 31.65
N ILE A 497 20.75 -8.44 31.44
CA ILE A 497 19.48 -7.85 31.87
C ILE A 497 19.12 -8.37 33.27
N GLN A 498 18.95 -7.45 34.22
CA GLN A 498 18.68 -7.77 35.64
C GLN A 498 17.22 -7.55 36.06
N SER A 499 16.38 -6.98 35.19
CA SER A 499 14.95 -6.78 35.47
C SER A 499 14.11 -6.88 34.21
N LEU A 500 12.88 -7.39 34.36
CA LEU A 500 11.87 -7.39 33.30
C LEU A 500 11.39 -5.98 32.93
N ASP A 501 11.60 -4.97 33.79
CA ASP A 501 11.25 -3.57 33.50
C ASP A 501 12.07 -2.98 32.33
N VAL A 502 13.11 -3.69 31.88
CA VAL A 502 13.84 -3.36 30.65
C VAL A 502 12.94 -3.49 29.42
N PHE A 503 11.89 -4.31 29.47
CA PHE A 503 10.96 -4.51 28.38
C PHE A 503 9.71 -3.65 28.56
N SER A 504 9.29 -2.95 27.51
CA SER A 504 8.04 -2.19 27.50
C SER A 504 6.84 -3.05 27.12
N GLN A 505 7.03 -3.99 26.19
CA GLN A 505 5.95 -4.74 25.56
C GLN A 505 6.42 -6.12 25.11
N LEU A 506 5.49 -7.07 25.05
CA LEU A 506 5.66 -8.31 24.31
C LEU A 506 4.63 -8.37 23.19
N GLY A 507 5.04 -8.71 21.98
CA GLY A 507 4.15 -8.99 20.86
C GLY A 507 4.16 -10.47 20.53
N GLU A 508 3.00 -11.12 20.52
CA GLU A 508 2.88 -12.53 20.07
C GLU A 508 2.34 -12.62 18.64
N TYR A 509 3.03 -13.42 17.84
CA TYR A 509 2.66 -13.76 16.49
C TYR A 509 2.47 -15.28 16.38
N ASN A 510 1.30 -15.72 15.89
CA ASN A 510 0.87 -17.13 15.86
C ASN A 510 0.91 -17.77 14.45
N GLY A 511 1.92 -17.47 13.63
CA GLY A 511 2.11 -18.14 12.32
C GLY A 511 2.90 -19.45 12.39
N ILE A 512 3.45 -19.89 11.24
CA ILE A 512 4.15 -21.19 11.12
C ILE A 512 5.29 -21.31 12.12
N PHE A 513 6.00 -20.21 12.35
CA PHE A 513 6.97 -20.07 13.43
C PHE A 513 6.40 -19.10 14.46
N PRO A 514 5.67 -19.60 15.48
CA PRO A 514 5.20 -18.73 16.54
C PRO A 514 6.38 -17.94 17.09
N THR A 515 6.22 -16.64 17.17
CA THR A 515 7.31 -15.72 17.50
C THR A 515 6.82 -14.72 18.51
N VAL A 516 7.64 -14.46 19.51
CA VAL A 516 7.41 -13.40 20.48
C VAL A 516 8.49 -12.34 20.33
N ALA A 517 8.07 -11.10 20.06
CA ALA A 517 8.93 -9.94 20.08
C ALA A 517 8.94 -9.34 21.49
N ALA A 518 10.09 -9.31 22.15
CA ALA A 518 10.29 -8.67 23.44
C ALA A 518 10.90 -7.28 23.26
N ARG A 519 10.07 -6.23 23.30
CA ARG A 519 10.48 -4.86 23.00
C ARG A 519 11.14 -4.20 24.20
N VAL A 520 12.32 -3.64 23.98
CA VAL A 520 13.09 -2.93 25.00
C VAL A 520 12.51 -1.51 25.16
N ALA A 521 12.31 -1.08 26.40
CA ALA A 521 11.85 0.26 26.73
C ALA A 521 12.82 1.32 26.20
N ILE A 522 12.32 2.45 25.69
CA ILE A 522 13.11 3.47 24.97
C ILE A 522 14.40 3.86 25.72
N GLY A 523 14.33 4.06 27.04
CA GLY A 523 15.50 4.43 27.87
C GLY A 523 16.60 3.37 27.97
N ASN A 524 16.35 2.15 27.52
CA ASN A 524 17.26 1.00 27.59
C ASN A 524 17.74 0.53 26.20
N GLN A 525 17.21 1.08 25.11
CA GLN A 525 17.45 0.57 23.75
C GLN A 525 18.89 0.77 23.28
N GLU A 526 19.57 1.85 23.70
CA GLU A 526 20.99 2.06 23.35
C GLU A 526 21.91 0.97 23.91
N LYS A 527 21.50 0.33 25.01
CA LYS A 527 22.31 -0.67 25.71
C LYS A 527 21.99 -2.11 25.29
N TYR A 528 20.72 -2.40 25.05
CA TYR A 528 20.23 -3.77 24.88
C TYR A 528 19.59 -4.03 23.52
N GLY A 529 19.70 -3.09 22.58
CA GLY A 529 19.00 -3.18 21.30
C GLY A 529 17.52 -2.81 21.44
N ARG A 530 16.80 -2.81 20.31
CA ARG A 530 15.39 -2.38 20.29
C ARG A 530 14.43 -3.45 20.78
N GLN A 531 14.71 -4.71 20.50
CA GLN A 531 13.87 -5.85 20.87
C GLN A 531 14.67 -7.14 20.76
N PHE A 532 14.14 -8.23 21.29
CA PHE A 532 14.61 -9.59 21.04
C PHE A 532 13.49 -10.41 20.41
N LEU A 533 13.84 -11.33 19.51
CA LEU A 533 12.91 -12.23 18.86
C LEU A 533 13.09 -13.64 19.39
N ILE A 534 12.04 -14.18 19.99
CA ILE A 534 12.01 -15.52 20.56
C ILE A 534 11.14 -16.38 19.64
N LYS A 535 11.77 -17.34 18.97
CA LYS A 535 11.10 -18.29 18.07
C LYS A 535 10.68 -19.54 18.82
N PHE A 536 9.54 -20.08 18.43
CA PHE A 536 8.97 -21.29 19.02
C PHE A 536 8.75 -22.37 17.98
N SER A 537 8.82 -23.62 18.43
CA SER A 537 8.20 -24.76 17.76
C SER A 537 7.02 -25.27 18.59
N LYS A 538 6.13 -26.01 17.92
CA LYS A 538 5.01 -26.71 18.55
C LYS A 538 5.24 -28.21 18.40
N SER A 539 5.22 -28.95 19.50
CA SER A 539 5.31 -30.41 19.48
C SER A 539 4.04 -31.04 18.88
N GLU A 540 4.09 -32.35 18.59
CA GLU A 540 2.92 -33.10 18.13
C GLU A 540 1.78 -33.08 19.16
N GLU A 541 2.10 -33.05 20.47
CA GLU A 541 1.10 -32.89 21.54
C GLU A 541 0.59 -31.46 21.71
N GLY A 542 1.09 -30.52 20.90
CA GLY A 542 0.66 -29.13 20.88
C GLY A 542 1.40 -28.21 21.85
N ASN A 543 2.50 -28.67 22.46
CA ASN A 543 3.25 -27.91 23.46
C ASN A 543 4.26 -26.97 22.77
N TYR A 544 4.39 -25.73 23.25
CA TYR A 544 5.36 -24.79 22.71
C TYR A 544 6.70 -24.85 23.44
N ARG A 545 7.82 -24.73 22.71
CA ARG A 545 9.18 -24.58 23.24
C ARG A 545 10.00 -23.62 22.40
N ILE A 546 10.94 -22.94 23.03
CA ILE A 546 11.82 -21.96 22.36
C ILE A 546 12.87 -22.73 21.55
N THR A 547 13.00 -22.39 20.27
CA THR A 547 13.97 -22.99 19.35
C THR A 547 15.12 -22.06 19.02
N ALA A 548 14.90 -20.75 19.06
CA ALA A 548 15.95 -19.77 18.82
C ALA A 548 15.63 -18.45 19.50
N ILE A 549 16.67 -17.71 19.85
CA ILE A 549 16.59 -16.32 20.29
C ILE A 549 17.55 -15.51 19.43
N MET A 550 17.03 -14.44 18.83
CA MET A 550 17.78 -13.54 17.97
C MET A 550 17.67 -12.12 18.53
N ASP A 551 18.76 -11.37 18.49
CA ASP A 551 18.80 -9.92 18.69
C ASP A 551 18.17 -9.21 17.47
#